data_AF-A0A1Y3WYH4-F1
#
_entry.id   AF-A0A1Y3WYH4-F1
#
_cell.length_a   1.000
_cell.length_b   1.000
_cell.length_c   1.000
_cell.angle_alpha   90.00
_cell.angle_beta   90.00
_cell.angle_gamma   90.00
#
_symmetry.space_group_name_H-M   'P 1'
#
loop_
_entity.id
_entity.type
_entity.pdbx_description
1 polymer ?
#
loop_
_entity_poly.entity_id
_entity_poly.type
_entity_poly.pdbx_seq_one_letter_code
_entity_poly.pdbx_strand_id
1 'polypeptide(L)'
;MEKKIEKGEFISQVETFARMMSEMTSEKDGVKRGLIILASESVESEDGTKQIVAVMGHGGKVVESIAALALQEKGKELITAGVKEAALKELIEKFGGGYLTLFINK
;
A
#
# COMPACT_ATOMS: atom_id res chain seq x y z
N MET A 1 -17.73 11.36 -23.57
CA MET A 1 -17.49 11.97 -22.24
C MET A 1 -16.57 11.05 -21.48
N GLU A 2 -15.35 11.47 -21.19
CA GLU A 2 -14.46 10.73 -20.31
C GLU A 2 -15.08 10.73 -18.91
N LYS A 3 -15.43 9.56 -18.38
CA LYS A 3 -15.83 9.44 -16.98
C LYS A 3 -14.59 9.73 -16.14
N LYS A 4 -14.54 10.94 -15.57
CA LYS A 4 -13.61 11.27 -14.50
C LYS A 4 -13.91 10.27 -13.39
N ILE A 5 -12.99 9.35 -13.13
CA ILE A 5 -13.08 8.44 -11.98
C ILE A 5 -13.02 9.35 -10.75
N GLU A 6 -14.16 9.67 -10.15
CA GLU A 6 -14.19 10.42 -8.90
C GLU A 6 -13.55 9.53 -7.83
N LYS A 7 -12.49 10.01 -7.17
CA LYS A 7 -11.93 9.32 -6.01
C LYS A 7 -13.06 9.16 -4.99
N GLY A 8 -13.22 7.96 -4.42
CA GLY A 8 -14.20 7.74 -3.37
C GLY A 8 -13.93 8.67 -2.19
N GLU A 9 -15.00 9.04 -1.48
CA GLU A 9 -14.91 9.98 -0.35
C GLU A 9 -13.91 9.47 0.70
N PHE A 10 -13.90 8.16 0.96
CA PHE A 10 -12.97 7.51 1.88
C PHE A 10 -11.50 7.75 1.50
N ILE A 11 -11.11 7.42 0.26
CA ILE A 11 -9.74 7.62 -0.22
C ILE A 11 -9.35 9.10 -0.16
N SER A 12 -10.27 9.99 -0.53
CA SER A 12 -10.03 11.44 -0.47
C SER A 12 -9.79 11.95 0.96
N GLN A 13 -10.53 11.43 1.94
CA GLN A 13 -10.31 11.75 3.36
C GLN A 13 -8.99 11.18 3.87
N VAL A 14 -8.62 9.96 3.46
CA VAL A 14 -7.33 9.36 3.82
C VAL A 14 -6.16 10.16 3.26
N GLU A 15 -6.23 10.66 2.02
CA GLU A 15 -5.20 11.56 1.46
C GLU A 15 -5.08 12.86 2.26
N THR A 16 -6.21 13.44 2.65
CA THR A 16 -6.25 14.68 3.44
C THR A 16 -5.59 14.45 4.80
N PHE A 17 -5.94 13.36 5.47
CA PHE A 17 -5.32 12.95 6.73
C PHE A 17 -3.80 12.72 6.58
N ALA A 18 -3.38 12.01 5.54
CA ALA A 18 -1.96 11.76 5.28
C ALA A 18 -1.17 13.09 5.12
N ARG A 19 -1.74 14.08 4.41
CA ARG A 19 -1.12 15.40 4.27
C ARG A 19 -0.98 16.11 5.61
N MET A 20 -2.05 16.13 6.42
CA MET A 20 -2.02 16.74 7.75
C MET A 20 -0.97 16.09 8.66
N MET A 21 -0.89 14.77 8.65
CA MET A 21 0.05 14.03 9.50
C MET A 21 1.51 14.15 9.05
N SER A 22 1.76 14.44 7.77
CA SER A 22 3.12 14.66 7.26
C SER A 22 3.80 15.83 7.96
N GLU A 23 3.06 16.90 8.27
CA GLU A 23 3.61 18.05 8.99
C GLU A 23 3.88 17.73 10.46
N MET A 24 2.99 16.94 11.08
CA MET A 24 3.09 16.54 12.48
C MET A 24 4.17 15.48 12.75
N THR A 25 4.56 14.72 11.72
CA THR A 25 5.60 13.69 11.81
C THR A 25 7.01 14.21 11.51
N SER A 26 7.14 15.48 11.15
CA SER A 26 8.43 16.16 11.06
C SER A 26 9.18 16.11 12.40
N GLU A 27 10.49 15.90 12.34
CA GLU A 27 11.33 15.91 13.54
C GLU A 27 11.36 17.33 14.11
N LYS A 28 10.69 17.50 15.25
CA LYS A 28 10.69 18.72 16.06
C LYS A 28 11.03 18.35 17.48
N ASP A 29 11.86 19.18 18.11
CA ASP A 29 12.21 19.08 19.53
C ASP A 29 12.83 17.73 19.93
N GLY A 30 13.58 17.10 19.01
CA GLY A 30 14.23 15.80 19.24
C GLY A 30 13.29 14.59 19.30
N VAL A 31 11.99 14.78 19.05
CA VAL A 31 11.00 13.69 19.09
C VAL A 31 10.89 13.02 17.72
N LYS A 32 11.23 11.72 17.69
CA LYS A 32 11.09 10.87 16.50
C LYS A 32 9.67 10.29 16.43
N ARG A 33 9.00 10.53 15.31
CA ARG A 33 7.65 10.02 15.02
C ARG A 33 7.68 9.26 13.70
N GLY A 34 6.91 8.20 13.57
CA GLY A 34 6.76 7.46 12.32
C GLY A 34 5.31 7.05 12.14
N LEU A 35 4.81 7.16 10.91
CA LEU A 35 3.45 6.77 10.55
C LEU A 35 3.47 6.06 9.20
N ILE A 36 2.70 4.97 9.13
CA ILE A 36 2.36 4.28 7.89
C ILE A 36 0.83 4.22 7.79
N ILE A 37 0.31 4.55 6.62
CA ILE A 37 -1.13 4.47 6.30
C ILE A 37 -1.25 3.51 5.12
N LEU A 38 -2.03 2.45 5.31
CA LEU A 38 -2.43 1.50 4.27
C LEU A 38 -3.95 1.56 4.18
N ALA A 39 -4.47 2.03 3.05
CA ALA A 39 -5.91 2.11 2.81
C ALA A 39 -6.23 1.58 1.42
N SER A 40 -7.31 0.81 1.32
CA SER A 40 -7.81 0.27 0.06
C SER A 40 -9.32 0.36 0.02
N GLU A 41 -9.87 0.80 -1.09
CA GLU A 41 -11.30 0.91 -1.36
C GLU A 41 -11.60 0.25 -2.70
N SER A 42 -12.62 -0.61 -2.73
CA SER A 42 -13.19 -1.11 -3.98
C SER A 42 -14.64 -0.69 -4.03
N VAL A 43 -15.06 -0.09 -5.14
CA VAL A 43 -16.44 0.34 -5.37
C VAL A 43 -17.04 -0.63 -6.39
N GLU A 44 -18.17 -1.25 -6.09
CA GLU A 44 -18.78 -2.28 -6.95
C GLU A 44 -19.03 -1.80 -8.40
N SER A 45 -19.24 -0.49 -8.59
CA SER A 45 -19.47 0.13 -9.89
C SER A 45 -18.20 0.53 -10.65
N GLU A 46 -17.01 0.29 -10.09
CA GLU A 46 -15.73 0.65 -10.68
C GLU A 46 -14.85 -0.59 -10.86
N ASP A 47 -14.14 -0.66 -11.98
CA ASP A 47 -13.16 -1.71 -12.21
C ASP A 47 -11.88 -1.41 -11.42
N GLY A 48 -11.69 -2.12 -10.31
CA GLY A 48 -10.43 -2.18 -9.56
C GLY A 48 -10.50 -1.66 -8.13
N THR A 49 -9.38 -1.76 -7.44
CA THR A 49 -9.20 -1.27 -6.06
C THR A 49 -8.36 0.00 -6.07
N LYS A 50 -8.91 1.09 -5.52
CA LYS A 50 -8.14 2.31 -5.23
C LYS A 50 -7.35 2.09 -3.95
N GLN A 51 -6.07 2.42 -3.95
CA GLN A 51 -5.18 2.20 -2.81
C GLN A 51 -4.35 3.45 -2.49
N ILE A 52 -4.10 3.67 -1.20
CA ILE A 52 -3.14 4.66 -0.69
C ILE A 52 -2.16 3.94 0.22
N VAL A 53 -0.87 4.12 -0.08
CA VAL A 53 0.24 3.76 0.79
C VAL A 53 1.02 5.03 1.07
N ALA A 54 1.00 5.49 2.32
CA ALA A 54 1.76 6.65 2.75
C ALA A 54 2.69 6.29 3.91
N VAL A 55 3.97 6.63 3.78
CA VAL A 55 4.99 6.43 4.81
C VAL A 55 5.61 7.79 5.13
N MET A 56 5.65 8.17 6.40
CA MET A 56 6.10 9.49 6.83
C MET A 56 6.79 9.48 8.20
N GLY A 57 7.65 10.48 8.42
CA GLY A 57 8.46 10.64 9.62
C GLY A 57 9.76 9.81 9.64
N HIS A 58 10.29 9.56 10.83
CA HIS A 58 11.51 8.80 11.07
C HIS A 58 11.31 7.30 10.77
N GLY A 59 12.08 6.79 9.80
CA GLY A 59 11.98 5.41 9.32
C GLY A 59 12.08 4.34 10.41
N GLY A 60 12.94 4.54 11.42
CA GLY A 60 13.03 3.58 12.55
C GLY A 60 11.73 3.46 13.35
N LYS A 61 10.95 4.56 13.47
CA LYS A 61 9.65 4.51 14.16
C LYS A 61 8.57 3.88 13.29
N VAL A 62 8.67 4.02 11.97
CA VAL A 62 7.82 3.27 11.03
C VAL A 62 8.08 1.77 11.16
N VAL A 63 9.35 1.35 11.22
CA VAL A 63 9.73 -0.05 11.39
C VAL A 63 9.20 -0.61 12.72
N GLU A 64 9.30 0.14 13.82
CA GLU A 64 8.71 -0.25 15.11
C GLU A 64 7.20 -0.49 14.99
N SER A 65 6.45 0.38 14.30
CA SER A 65 5.00 0.21 14.07
C SER A 65 4.68 -1.03 13.25
N ILE A 66 5.45 -1.34 12.20
CA ILE A 66 5.27 -2.54 11.38
C ILE A 66 5.57 -3.80 12.21
N ALA A 67 6.65 -3.78 13.01
CA ALA A 67 7.00 -4.88 13.90
C ALA A 67 5.89 -5.13 14.93
N ALA A 68 5.33 -4.07 15.52
CA ALA A 68 4.20 -4.18 16.44
C ALA A 68 2.97 -4.83 15.78
N LEU A 69 2.66 -4.45 14.53
CA LEU A 69 1.59 -5.11 13.75
C LEU A 69 1.91 -6.59 13.50
N ALA A 70 3.14 -6.93 13.12
CA ALA A 70 3.55 -8.30 12.80
C ALA A 70 3.54 -9.25 14.01
N LEU A 71 3.66 -8.71 15.22
CA LEU A 71 3.62 -9.49 16.47
C LEU A 71 2.20 -9.78 16.95
N GLN A 72 1.19 -9.08 16.43
CA GLN A 72 -0.22 -9.38 16.72
C GLN A 72 -0.71 -10.54 15.84
N GLU A 73 -1.51 -11.45 16.39
CA GLU A 73 -2.00 -12.63 15.65
C GLU A 73 -2.67 -12.25 14.32
N LYS A 74 -3.64 -11.33 14.37
CA LYS A 74 -4.33 -10.82 13.17
C LYS A 74 -3.39 -10.06 12.22
N GLY A 75 -2.43 -9.31 12.76
CA GLY A 75 -1.49 -8.55 11.93
C GLY A 75 -0.48 -9.45 11.22
N LYS A 76 -0.05 -10.54 11.86
CA LYS A 76 0.79 -11.58 11.25
C LYS A 76 0.10 -12.25 10.06
N GLU A 77 -1.17 -12.59 10.20
CA GLU A 77 -1.97 -13.16 9.11
C GLU A 77 -2.09 -12.19 7.94
N LEU A 78 -2.40 -10.93 8.21
CA LEU A 78 -2.50 -9.88 7.19
C LEU A 78 -1.17 -9.63 6.46
N ILE A 79 -0.06 -9.53 7.19
CA ILE A 79 1.27 -9.35 6.57
C ILE A 79 1.61 -10.56 5.71
N THR A 80 1.37 -11.78 6.20
CA THR A 80 1.64 -13.00 5.45
C THR A 80 0.81 -13.06 4.16
N ALA A 81 -0.48 -12.74 4.22
CA ALA A 81 -1.35 -12.68 3.06
C ALA A 81 -0.90 -11.60 2.06
N GLY A 82 -0.59 -10.39 2.55
CA GLY A 82 -0.11 -9.30 1.72
C GLY A 82 1.21 -9.60 1.00
N VAL A 83 2.16 -10.26 1.68
CA VAL A 83 3.43 -10.71 1.06
C VAL A 83 3.18 -11.78 -0.01
N LYS A 84 2.28 -12.74 0.23
CA LYS A 84 1.91 -13.75 -0.78
C LYS A 84 1.28 -13.11 -2.02
N GLU A 85 0.38 -12.15 -1.82
CA GLU A 85 -0.28 -11.42 -2.91
C GLU A 85 0.75 -10.62 -3.73
N ALA A 86 1.69 -9.94 -3.07
CA ALA A 86 2.76 -9.21 -3.76
C ALA A 86 3.64 -10.14 -4.61
N ALA A 87 4.03 -11.31 -4.07
CA ALA A 87 4.82 -12.29 -4.80
C ALA A 87 4.07 -12.85 -6.03
N LEU A 88 2.75 -13.07 -5.91
CA LEU A 88 1.91 -13.51 -7.01
C LEU A 88 1.81 -12.45 -8.11
N LYS A 89 1.62 -11.18 -7.75
CA LYS A 89 1.60 -10.07 -8.73
C LYS A 89 2.92 -9.94 -9.47
N GLU A 90 4.05 -10.02 -8.75
CA GLU A 90 5.38 -10.00 -9.36
C GLU A 90 5.57 -11.17 -10.35
N LEU A 91 5.06 -12.36 -10.01
CA LEU A 91 5.07 -13.51 -10.91
C LEU A 91 4.22 -13.24 -12.16
N ILE A 92 2.99 -12.76 -12.00
CA ILE A 92 2.11 -12.44 -13.14
C ILE A 92 2.72 -11.38 -14.04
N GLU A 93 3.35 -10.35 -13.49
CA GLU A 93 4.04 -9.33 -14.29
C GLU A 93 5.22 -9.92 -15.07
N LYS A 94 6.02 -10.78 -14.43
CA LYS A 94 7.16 -11.46 -15.07
C LYS A 94 6.75 -12.43 -16.17
N PHE A 95 5.61 -13.11 -16.04
CA PHE A 95 5.17 -14.16 -16.97
C PHE A 95 4.06 -13.72 -17.94
N GLY A 96 3.32 -12.65 -17.63
CA GLY A 96 2.21 -12.12 -18.43
C GLY A 96 2.57 -10.93 -19.31
N GLY A 97 3.69 -10.23 -19.03
CA GLY A 97 4.18 -9.09 -19.83
C GLY A 97 5.30 -9.44 -20.83
N GLY A 98 5.85 -10.65 -20.77
CA GLY A 98 6.86 -11.14 -21.71
C GLY A 98 6.26 -12.24 -22.57
N TYR A 99 6.34 -12.07 -23.89
CA TYR A 99 6.11 -13.16 -24.85
C TYR A 99 6.69 -14.47 -24.32
N LEU A 100 5.81 -15.45 -24.09
CA LEU A 100 6.16 -16.86 -24.21
C LEU A 100 6.52 -17.11 -25.69
N THR A 101 7.65 -16.57 -26.16
CA THR A 101 8.35 -17.16 -27.29
C THR A 101 9.00 -18.42 -26.75
N LEU A 102 8.15 -19.44 -26.57
CA LEU A 102 8.59 -20.81 -26.38
C LEU A 102 9.30 -21.19 -27.68
N PHE A 103 10.63 -21.05 -27.72
CA PHE A 103 11.43 -21.71 -28.75
C PHE A 103 11.29 -23.22 -28.52
N ILE A 104 10.23 -23.80 -29.09
CA ILE A 104 10.18 -25.24 -29.35
C ILE A 104 11.17 -25.46 -30.49
N ASN A 105 12.41 -25.78 -30.15
CA ASN A 105 13.37 -26.30 -31.12
C ASN A 105 12.80 -27.64 -31.63
N LYS A 106 12.63 -27.75 -32.95
CA LYS A 106 12.29 -28.98 -33.65
C LYS A 106 13.49 -29.43 -34.46
#